data_AF-A0A2E4XL33-F1
#
_entry.id   AF-A0A2E4XL33-F1
#
_cell.length_a   1.000
_cell.length_b   1.000
_cell.length_c   1.000
_cell.angle_alpha   90.00
_cell.angle_beta   90.00
_cell.angle_gamma   90.00
#
_symmetry.space_group_name_H-M   'P 1'
#
loop_
_entity.id
_entity.type
_entity.pdbx_description
1 polymer ?
#
loop_
_entity_poly.entity_id
_entity_poly.type
_entity_poly.pdbx_seq_one_letter_code
_entity_poly.pdbx_strand_id
1 'polypeptide(L)'
;MKIVRVNIDGTMNDLDLQLKKRGLTKQLEGNASSKGSTNFRELYKWNHENREIICYGWYDGDAGFENKHDLIPNGNSSFLCDEDSSEKLLFGDIFLVCYDKKKTIIDFDVSDYAELYDIMFEGFDDCNSEDDDIEDEDEPNTDDENFIVDDDEDIDSNESYEYSDEELEEDTNEY
;
A
#
# COMPACT_ATOMS: atom_id res chain seq x y z
N MET A 1 11.90 2.34 22.98
CA MET A 1 10.74 2.93 22.30
C MET A 1 10.29 1.90 21.30
N LYS A 2 9.00 1.60 21.25
CA LYS A 2 8.48 0.63 20.29
C LYS A 2 8.18 1.29 18.95
N ILE A 3 8.56 0.61 17.88
CA ILE A 3 8.14 0.93 16.52
C ILE A 3 7.70 -0.36 15.82
N VAL A 4 6.92 -0.23 14.75
CA VAL A 4 6.52 -1.36 13.93
C VAL A 4 7.51 -1.53 12.78
N ARG A 5 7.99 -2.77 12.59
CA ARG A 5 8.64 -3.20 11.36
C ARG A 5 7.70 -4.15 10.62
N VAL A 6 7.48 -3.86 9.34
CA VAL A 6 6.78 -4.75 8.42
C VAL A 6 7.82 -5.42 7.53
N ASN A 7 7.87 -6.75 7.59
CA ASN A 7 8.79 -7.56 6.81
C ASN A 7 8.30 -7.68 5.37
N ILE A 8 9.19 -8.09 4.46
CA ILE A 8 8.82 -8.34 3.06
C ILE A 8 7.68 -9.34 2.88
N ASP A 9 7.54 -10.30 3.79
CA ASP A 9 6.48 -11.32 3.73
C ASP A 9 5.12 -10.82 4.24
N GLY A 10 5.05 -9.56 4.68
CA GLY A 10 3.87 -8.93 5.25
C GLY A 10 3.74 -9.12 6.77
N THR A 11 4.60 -9.91 7.39
CA THR A 11 4.56 -10.08 8.85
C THR A 11 5.07 -8.84 9.57
N MET A 12 4.45 -8.50 10.70
CA MET A 12 4.82 -7.32 11.49
C MET A 12 5.48 -7.71 12.81
N ASN A 13 6.43 -6.90 13.25
CA ASN A 13 7.14 -7.09 14.50
C ASN A 13 7.28 -5.78 15.27
N ASP A 14 7.12 -5.87 16.59
CA ASP A 14 7.50 -4.81 17.50
C ASP A 14 9.03 -4.75 17.62
N LEU A 15 9.62 -3.60 17.34
CA LEU A 15 11.04 -3.34 17.60
C LEU A 15 11.18 -2.36 18.76
N ASP A 16 11.80 -2.80 19.86
CA ASP A 16 12.20 -1.91 20.94
C ASP A 16 13.57 -1.29 20.66
N LEU A 17 13.54 -0.05 20.16
CA LEU A 17 14.73 0.71 19.78
C LEU A 17 14.87 1.99 20.63
N GLN A 18 16.12 2.35 20.91
CA GLN A 18 16.45 3.64 21.53
C GLN A 18 16.70 4.67 20.42
N LEU A 19 15.63 5.13 19.79
CA LEU A 19 15.70 6.02 18.63
C LEU A 19 16.08 7.44 19.03
N LYS A 20 16.96 8.04 18.24
CA LYS A 20 17.32 9.46 18.35
C LYS A 20 16.96 10.16 17.06
N LYS A 21 16.39 11.38 17.16
CA LYS A 21 16.06 12.20 15.97
C LYS A 21 17.25 12.35 15.01
N ARG A 22 18.45 12.53 15.56
CA ARG A 22 19.67 12.63 14.74
C ARG A 22 20.09 11.24 14.29
N GLY A 23 20.02 11.02 12.98
CA GLY A 23 20.43 9.76 12.36
C GLY A 23 19.36 8.66 12.39
N LEU A 24 18.09 9.03 12.63
CA LEU A 24 16.97 8.10 12.66
C LEU A 24 16.95 7.15 11.46
N THR A 25 17.07 7.69 10.24
CA THR A 25 17.06 6.88 9.01
C THR A 25 18.14 5.80 9.01
N LYS A 26 19.36 6.13 9.44
CA LYS A 26 20.47 5.15 9.55
C LYS A 26 20.22 4.11 10.63
N GLN A 27 19.57 4.50 11.74
CA GLN A 27 19.22 3.57 12.81
C GLN A 27 18.15 2.58 12.32
N LEU A 28 17.12 3.05 11.63
CA LEU A 28 16.07 2.20 11.06
C LEU A 28 16.63 1.26 9.98
N GLU A 29 17.37 1.81 9.02
CA GLU A 29 18.00 1.04 7.94
C GLU A 29 18.96 -0.04 8.46
N GLY A 30 19.64 0.22 9.58
CA GLY A 30 20.52 -0.75 10.24
C GLY A 30 19.79 -1.93 10.91
N ASN A 31 18.47 -1.82 11.12
CA ASN A 31 17.63 -2.89 11.67
C ASN A 31 16.82 -3.64 10.59
N ALA A 32 16.98 -3.26 9.32
CA ALA A 32 16.34 -3.96 8.20
C ALA A 32 17.05 -5.28 7.95
N SER A 33 16.29 -6.37 7.84
CA SER A 33 16.78 -7.66 7.34
C SER A 33 16.74 -7.72 5.81
N SER A 34 15.80 -6.99 5.20
CA SER A 34 15.63 -6.90 3.76
C SER A 34 15.66 -5.44 3.31
N LYS A 35 16.33 -5.18 2.19
CA LYS A 35 16.56 -3.83 1.65
C LYS A 35 16.15 -3.77 0.19
N GLY A 36 15.61 -2.63 -0.23
CA GLY A 36 15.45 -2.29 -1.64
C GLY A 36 16.73 -1.71 -2.25
N SER A 37 16.65 -1.38 -3.53
CA SER A 37 17.79 -0.91 -4.33
C SER A 37 18.01 0.60 -4.23
N THR A 38 17.03 1.34 -3.69
CA THR A 38 17.07 2.80 -3.56
C THR A 38 17.59 3.29 -2.20
N ASN A 39 17.65 4.61 -2.02
CA ASN A 39 17.99 5.20 -0.72
C ASN A 39 16.80 5.10 0.24
N PHE A 40 17.07 4.53 1.42
CA PHE A 40 16.12 4.49 2.53
C PHE A 40 15.68 5.90 2.93
N ARG A 41 14.38 6.15 2.86
CA ARG A 41 13.80 7.48 3.09
C ARG A 41 12.39 7.37 3.64
N GLU A 42 11.86 8.52 4.01
CA GLU A 42 10.44 8.68 4.31
C GLU A 42 9.61 8.48 3.04
N LEU A 43 8.58 7.63 3.12
CA LEU A 43 7.69 7.27 2.03
C LEU A 43 6.34 7.99 2.13
N TYR A 44 5.64 7.78 3.25
CA TYR A 44 4.29 8.27 3.49
C TYR A 44 4.12 8.77 4.92
N LYS A 45 3.10 9.61 5.11
CA LYS A 45 2.72 10.20 6.39
C LYS A 45 1.21 10.19 6.58
N TRP A 46 0.76 9.80 7.76
CA TRP A 46 -0.63 9.89 8.17
C TRP A 46 -0.73 10.75 9.43
N ASN A 47 -1.79 11.55 9.52
CA ASN A 47 -2.08 12.33 10.72
C ASN A 47 -3.42 11.87 11.28
N HIS A 48 -3.42 11.38 12.52
CA HIS A 48 -4.61 10.88 13.19
C HIS A 48 -4.57 11.27 14.67
N GLU A 49 -5.64 11.86 15.21
CA GLU A 49 -5.78 12.22 16.63
C GLU A 49 -4.57 12.93 17.30
N ASN A 50 -3.95 13.88 16.60
CA ASN A 50 -2.73 14.57 17.05
C ASN A 50 -1.45 13.71 17.10
N ARG A 51 -1.50 12.51 16.52
CA ARG A 51 -0.33 11.68 16.21
C ARG A 51 0.01 11.81 14.73
N GLU A 52 1.29 11.77 14.43
CA GLU A 52 1.80 11.69 13.07
C GLU A 52 2.54 10.37 12.91
N ILE A 53 2.06 9.52 12.02
CA ILE A 53 2.66 8.23 11.69
C ILE A 53 3.46 8.44 10.41
N ILE A 54 4.72 8.06 10.43
CA ILE A 54 5.63 8.20 9.30
C ILE A 54 6.14 6.83 8.89
N CYS A 55 5.95 6.48 7.62
CA CYS A 55 6.49 5.29 6.99
C CYS A 55 7.87 5.59 6.40
N TYR A 56 8.85 4.76 6.72
CA TYR A 56 10.19 4.77 6.15
C TYR A 56 10.48 3.44 5.47
N GLY A 57 11.16 3.48 4.32
CA GLY A 57 11.46 2.28 3.55
C GLY A 57 12.12 2.58 2.21
N TRP A 58 11.99 1.62 1.30
CA TRP A 58 12.41 1.71 -0.10
C TRP A 58 11.21 1.71 -1.02
N TYR A 59 11.24 2.59 -2.02
CA TYR A 59 10.15 2.69 -3.01
C TYR A 59 10.43 1.86 -4.28
N ASP A 60 11.63 1.31 -4.41
CA ASP A 60 12.07 0.54 -5.58
C ASP A 60 13.15 -0.47 -5.17
N GLY A 61 13.20 -1.60 -5.86
CA GLY A 61 13.98 -2.79 -5.51
C GLY A 61 13.91 -3.90 -6.55
N ASP A 62 14.64 -4.98 -6.29
CA ASP A 62 14.69 -6.12 -7.20
C ASP A 62 13.45 -7.02 -7.04
N ALA A 63 13.10 -7.74 -8.11
CA ALA A 63 12.00 -8.69 -8.09
C ALA A 63 12.21 -9.77 -7.02
N GLY A 64 11.18 -10.04 -6.22
CA GLY A 64 11.22 -10.94 -5.06
C GLY A 64 11.53 -10.25 -3.73
N PHE A 65 11.79 -8.93 -3.74
CA PHE A 65 11.94 -8.11 -2.54
C PHE A 65 10.77 -7.15 -2.33
N GLU A 66 9.66 -7.34 -3.06
CA GLU A 66 8.43 -6.59 -2.84
C GLU A 66 7.92 -6.84 -1.42
N ASN A 67 7.49 -5.78 -0.76
CA ASN A 67 6.77 -5.88 0.49
C ASN A 67 5.32 -6.27 0.20
N LYS A 68 4.85 -7.36 0.83
CA LYS A 68 3.51 -7.92 0.60
C LYS A 68 2.42 -7.29 1.48
N HIS A 69 2.76 -6.29 2.29
CA HIS A 69 1.80 -5.62 3.16
C HIS A 69 1.19 -4.41 2.48
N ASP A 70 -0.14 -4.35 2.49
CA ASP A 70 -0.89 -3.19 2.00
C ASP A 70 -0.90 -2.09 3.07
N LEU A 71 -0.41 -0.90 2.74
CA LEU A 71 -0.42 0.21 3.69
C LEU A 71 -1.80 0.85 3.83
N ILE A 72 -1.96 1.64 4.90
CA ILE A 72 -3.15 2.46 5.14
C ILE A 72 -3.35 3.42 3.97
N PRO A 73 -4.59 3.63 3.47
CA PRO A 73 -4.86 4.55 2.36
C PRO A 73 -4.62 6.01 2.76
N ASN A 74 -4.69 6.92 1.78
CA ASN A 74 -4.61 8.37 1.97
C ASN A 74 -3.31 8.85 2.63
N GLY A 75 -2.21 8.13 2.43
CA GLY A 75 -0.90 8.51 2.92
C GLY A 75 -0.35 9.72 2.17
N ASN A 76 0.07 10.75 2.91
CA ASN A 76 0.71 11.91 2.30
C ASN A 76 2.19 11.61 2.01
N SER A 77 2.58 11.60 0.74
CA SER A 77 3.98 11.57 0.35
C SER A 77 4.46 12.93 -0.13
N SER A 78 5.75 13.22 0.09
CA SER A 78 6.40 14.40 -0.47
C SER A 78 6.95 14.18 -1.88
N PHE A 79 7.01 12.93 -2.35
CA PHE A 79 7.58 12.59 -3.66
C PHE A 79 6.75 11.59 -4.46
N LEU A 80 5.94 10.74 -3.80
CA LEU A 80 4.97 9.83 -4.44
C LEU A 80 3.62 10.54 -4.47
N CYS A 81 3.53 11.60 -5.28
CA CYS A 81 2.36 12.49 -5.30
C CYS A 81 1.16 11.91 -6.08
N ASP A 82 1.39 10.89 -6.89
CA ASP A 82 0.45 10.44 -7.93
C ASP A 82 -0.19 9.07 -7.63
N GLU A 83 0.24 8.40 -6.55
CA GLU A 83 -0.21 7.05 -6.19
C GLU A 83 -0.61 7.02 -4.71
N ASP A 84 -1.73 6.36 -4.42
CA ASP A 84 -2.14 6.15 -3.04
C ASP A 84 -1.17 5.18 -2.33
N SER A 85 -1.01 5.35 -1.03
CA SER A 85 -0.15 4.48 -0.22
C SER A 85 -0.62 3.02 -0.21
N SER A 86 -1.91 2.76 -0.38
CA SER A 86 -2.46 1.40 -0.48
C SER A 86 -2.20 0.72 -1.84
N GLU A 87 -1.98 1.50 -2.90
CA GLU A 87 -1.77 0.98 -4.26
C GLU A 87 -0.28 0.83 -4.63
N LYS A 88 0.58 1.59 -3.94
CA LYS A 88 2.00 1.62 -4.27
C LYS A 88 2.73 0.36 -3.81
N LEU A 89 3.34 -0.32 -4.78
CA LEU A 89 4.29 -1.39 -4.51
C LEU A 89 5.59 -0.83 -3.88
N LEU A 90 5.87 -1.26 -2.65
CA LEU A 90 7.09 -0.92 -1.91
C LEU A 90 8.02 -2.12 -1.80
N PHE A 91 9.28 -1.88 -1.44
CA PHE A 91 10.31 -2.91 -1.42
C PHE A 91 11.06 -2.96 -0.09
N GLY A 92 11.55 -4.14 0.26
CA GLY A 92 12.28 -4.39 1.50
C GLY A 92 11.42 -4.27 2.74
N ASP A 93 12.07 -4.13 3.89
CA ASP A 93 11.35 -3.90 5.16
C ASP A 93 10.88 -2.45 5.27
N ILE A 94 9.69 -2.28 5.84
CA ILE A 94 9.09 -0.98 6.12
C ILE A 94 9.10 -0.72 7.62
N PHE A 95 9.32 0.53 8.02
CA PHE A 95 9.31 0.96 9.40
C PHE A 95 8.27 2.06 9.61
N LEU A 96 7.40 1.89 10.59
CA LEU A 96 6.41 2.88 10.98
C LEU A 96 6.83 3.51 12.30
N VAL A 97 6.97 4.83 12.29
CA VAL A 97 7.38 5.62 13.46
C VAL A 97 6.28 6.62 13.79
N CYS A 98 5.83 6.62 15.03
CA CYS A 98 4.80 7.54 15.50
C CYS A 98 5.41 8.72 16.26
N TYR A 99 4.85 9.91 16.03
CA TYR A 99 5.22 11.15 16.67
C TYR A 99 4.02 11.77 17.38
N ASP A 100 4.24 12.33 18.56
CA ASP A 100 3.25 13.17 19.24
C ASP A 100 3.13 14.56 18.61
N LYS A 101 2.17 15.35 19.10
CA LYS A 101 1.97 16.76 18.74
C LYS A 101 3.21 17.64 18.94
N LYS A 102 4.13 17.26 19.84
CA LYS A 102 5.40 17.97 20.10
C LYS A 102 6.54 17.46 19.21
N LYS A 103 6.23 16.62 18.21
CA LYS A 103 7.19 15.95 17.31
C LYS A 103 8.18 15.07 18.07
N THR A 104 7.78 14.45 19.18
CA THR A 104 8.57 13.48 19.93
C THR A 104 8.17 12.09 19.50
N ILE A 105 9.14 11.21 19.28
CA ILE A 105 8.87 9.80 18.97
C ILE A 105 8.23 9.17 20.21
N ILE A 106 7.08 8.54 20.02
CA ILE A 106 6.35 7.81 21.05
C ILE A 106 6.35 6.31 20.73
N ASP A 107 5.97 5.50 21.71
CA ASP A 107 5.77 4.07 21.49
C ASP A 107 4.61 3.85 20.52
N PHE A 108 4.83 2.96 19.56
CA PHE A 108 3.86 2.54 18.56
C PHE A 108 4.12 1.09 18.22
N ASP A 109 3.22 0.22 18.65
CA ASP A 109 3.33 -1.22 18.43
C ASP A 109 2.37 -1.73 17.35
N VAL A 110 2.47 -3.02 17.03
CA VAL A 110 1.64 -3.63 15.98
C VAL A 110 0.15 -3.52 16.30
N SER A 111 -0.23 -3.53 17.59
CA SER A 111 -1.64 -3.40 18.00
C SER A 111 -2.13 -1.99 17.73
N ASP A 112 -1.35 -0.96 18.07
CA ASP A 112 -1.66 0.43 17.75
C ASP A 112 -1.83 0.63 16.23
N TYR A 113 -1.01 -0.03 15.42
CA TYR A 113 -1.10 0.03 13.97
C TYR A 113 -2.35 -0.68 13.44
N ALA A 114 -2.70 -1.84 13.98
CA ALA A 114 -3.90 -2.58 13.60
C ALA A 114 -5.17 -1.76 13.87
N GLU A 115 -5.28 -1.15 15.06
CA GLU A 115 -6.39 -0.25 15.40
C GLU A 115 -6.49 0.91 14.41
N LEU A 116 -5.36 1.54 14.07
CA LEU A 116 -5.32 2.63 13.09
C LEU A 116 -5.70 2.14 11.69
N TYR A 117 -5.26 0.94 11.31
CA TYR A 117 -5.56 0.34 10.02
C TYR A 117 -7.07 0.16 9.88
N ASP A 118 -7.72 -0.45 10.86
CA ASP A 118 -9.17 -0.70 10.85
C ASP A 118 -9.97 0.61 10.77
N ILE A 119 -9.59 1.62 11.57
CA ILE A 119 -10.24 2.94 11.57
C ILE A 119 -10.13 3.61 10.19
N MET A 120 -8.94 3.58 9.60
CA MET A 120 -8.64 4.33 8.37
C MET A 120 -9.14 3.61 7.10
N PHE A 121 -9.42 2.31 7.19
CA PHE A 121 -10.07 1.55 6.13
C PHE A 121 -11.61 1.62 6.18
N GLU A 122 -12.20 2.28 7.20
CA GLU A 122 -13.63 2.65 7.33
C GLU A 122 -14.67 1.55 7.02
N GLY A 123 -14.29 0.27 6.94
CA GLY A 123 -15.04 -0.72 6.14
C GLY A 123 -15.27 -2.11 6.75
N PHE A 124 -14.79 -2.40 7.96
CA PHE A 124 -15.29 -3.52 8.74
C PHE A 124 -15.99 -2.98 9.97
N ASP A 125 -17.17 -2.39 9.74
CA ASP A 125 -18.19 -2.37 10.77
C ASP A 125 -18.43 -3.86 11.11
N ASP A 126 -18.03 -4.25 12.31
CA ASP A 126 -18.32 -5.57 12.87
C ASP A 126 -19.85 -5.71 12.87
N CYS A 127 -20.42 -6.27 11.79
CA CYS A 127 -21.81 -6.73 11.72
C CYS A 127 -22.01 -7.95 12.65
N ASN A 128 -21.56 -7.84 13.89
CA ASN A 128 -21.91 -8.71 15.01
C ASN A 128 -22.88 -7.97 15.96
N SER A 129 -23.80 -7.19 15.39
CA SER A 129 -25.08 -6.97 16.04
C SER A 129 -25.90 -8.26 15.92
N GLU A 130 -25.73 -9.16 16.91
CA GLU A 130 -26.78 -10.12 17.27
C GLU A 130 -28.07 -9.33 17.60
N ASP A 131 -29.22 -9.84 17.11
CA ASP A 131 -30.60 -9.28 17.11
C ASP A 131 -30.79 -8.05 16.19
N ASP A 132 -31.71 -8.03 15.21
CA ASP A 132 -33.09 -8.55 15.20
C ASP A 132 -33.59 -8.67 13.73
N ASP A 133 -34.51 -9.61 13.49
CA ASP A 133 -35.17 -9.91 12.21
C ASP A 133 -35.63 -8.67 11.42
N ILE A 134 -35.11 -8.50 10.20
CA ILE A 134 -35.78 -7.73 9.14
C ILE A 134 -36.02 -8.69 7.97
N GLU A 135 -37.21 -9.27 7.95
CA GLU A 135 -37.81 -9.86 6.75
C GLU A 135 -38.12 -8.72 5.77
N ASP A 136 -37.16 -8.36 4.92
CA ASP A 136 -37.45 -7.60 3.69
C ASP A 136 -37.79 -8.61 2.59
N GLU A 137 -39.10 -8.87 2.42
CA GLU A 137 -39.66 -9.45 1.20
C GLU A 137 -39.57 -8.43 0.06
N ASP A 138 -38.37 -8.22 -0.49
CA ASP A 138 -38.23 -7.55 -1.77
C ASP A 138 -38.57 -8.55 -2.90
N GLU A 139 -39.78 -8.42 -3.44
CA GLU A 139 -40.16 -9.08 -4.69
C GLU A 139 -39.16 -8.72 -5.80
N PRO A 140 -38.59 -9.68 -6.54
CA PRO A 140 -37.69 -9.37 -7.64
C PRO A 140 -38.45 -8.63 -8.75
N ASN A 141 -38.00 -7.42 -9.07
CA ASN A 141 -38.50 -6.64 -10.20
C ASN A 141 -38.08 -7.32 -11.51
N THR A 142 -39.01 -8.00 -12.18
CA THR A 142 -38.79 -8.74 -13.44
C THR A 142 -39.03 -7.89 -14.71
N ASP A 143 -38.96 -6.56 -14.64
CA ASP A 143 -39.25 -5.71 -15.81
C ASP A 143 -38.16 -5.69 -16.91
N ASP A 144 -37.06 -6.44 -16.75
CA ASP A 144 -35.91 -6.41 -17.69
C ASP A 144 -35.69 -7.73 -18.47
N GLU A 145 -36.74 -8.53 -18.67
CA GLU A 145 -36.69 -9.80 -19.41
C GLU A 145 -36.76 -9.64 -20.96
N ASN A 146 -36.59 -8.43 -21.52
CA ASN A 146 -36.95 -8.18 -22.93
C ASN A 146 -35.88 -7.50 -23.80
N PHE A 147 -34.59 -7.78 -23.55
CA PHE A 147 -33.53 -7.43 -24.51
C PHE A 147 -32.67 -8.65 -24.89
N ILE A 148 -33.27 -9.57 -25.65
CA ILE A 148 -32.53 -10.56 -26.45
C ILE A 148 -32.39 -9.96 -27.84
N VAL A 149 -31.18 -9.52 -28.19
CA VAL A 149 -30.83 -9.23 -29.59
C VAL A 149 -30.23 -10.52 -30.15
N ASP A 150 -31.05 -11.29 -30.85
CA ASP A 150 -30.54 -12.33 -31.76
C ASP A 150 -29.90 -11.60 -32.94
N ASP A 151 -28.57 -11.44 -32.90
CA ASP A 151 -27.78 -11.10 -34.09
C ASP A 151 -26.82 -12.27 -34.36
N ASP A 152 -27.40 -13.32 -34.96
CA ASP A 152 -26.69 -14.34 -35.72
C ASP A 152 -26.04 -13.67 -36.94
N GLU A 153 -24.87 -13.03 -36.77
CA GLU A 153 -23.93 -12.80 -37.86
C GLU A 153 -22.52 -13.24 -37.46
N ASP A 154 -22.13 -14.41 -38.00
CA ASP A 154 -20.76 -14.89 -38.17
C ASP A 154 -19.83 -13.75 -38.67
N ILE A 155 -18.91 -13.28 -37.82
CA ILE A 155 -17.76 -12.51 -38.28
C ILE A 155 -16.46 -13.24 -37.90
N ASP A 156 -15.79 -13.60 -38.98
CA ASP A 156 -14.65 -14.47 -39.18
C ASP A 156 -13.41 -14.09 -38.35
N SER A 157 -12.74 -15.12 -37.84
CA SER A 157 -11.45 -15.04 -37.17
C SER A 157 -10.33 -14.88 -38.20
N ASN A 158 -9.80 -13.67 -38.44
CA ASN A 158 -8.39 -13.50 -38.83
C ASN A 158 -7.95 -12.03 -38.88
N GLU A 159 -7.29 -11.50 -37.85
CA GLU A 159 -6.32 -10.41 -38.05
C GLU A 159 -5.06 -10.69 -37.23
N SER A 160 -4.12 -11.33 -37.92
CA SER A 160 -2.72 -11.47 -37.52
C SER A 160 -2.05 -10.10 -37.59
N TYR A 161 -1.85 -9.45 -36.45
CA TYR A 161 -0.99 -8.27 -36.38
C TYR A 161 0.47 -8.69 -36.57
N GLU A 162 1.03 -8.38 -37.74
CA GLU A 162 2.45 -8.49 -38.05
C GLU A 162 3.27 -7.63 -37.08
N TYR A 163 4.24 -8.25 -36.40
CA TYR A 163 5.32 -7.53 -35.73
C TYR A 163 6.17 -6.82 -36.80
N SER A 164 6.08 -5.50 -36.86
CA SER A 164 7.05 -4.68 -37.58
C SER A 164 8.31 -4.58 -36.73
N ASP A 165 9.33 -5.35 -37.12
CA ASP A 165 10.70 -5.29 -36.62
C ASP A 165 11.35 -4.01 -37.15
N GLU A 166 11.16 -2.88 -36.45
CA GLU A 166 11.93 -1.66 -36.70
C GLU A 166 13.19 -1.70 -35.84
N GLU A 167 14.31 -2.12 -36.44
CA GLU A 167 15.65 -2.01 -35.85
C GLU A 167 15.97 -0.53 -35.54
N LEU A 168 16.08 -0.21 -34.26
CA LEU A 168 16.52 1.11 -33.79
C LEU A 168 18.02 1.27 -34.03
N GLU A 169 18.40 2.27 -34.85
CA GLU A 169 19.80 2.62 -35.09
C GLU A 169 20.49 3.10 -33.80
N GLU A 170 21.71 2.60 -33.54
CA GLU A 170 22.56 3.02 -32.42
C GLU A 170 22.99 4.50 -32.58
N ASP A 171 22.68 5.33 -31.57
CA ASP A 171 23.16 6.72 -31.50
C ASP A 171 24.66 6.74 -31.17
N THR A 172 25.50 6.96 -32.20
CA THR A 172 26.95 7.16 -32.04
C THR A 172 27.33 8.64 -31.96
N ASN A 173 26.54 9.49 -31.29
CA ASN A 173 26.99 10.84 -30.97
C ASN A 173 27.98 10.82 -29.80
N GLU A 174 29.28 10.86 -30.12
CA GLU A 174 30.32 11.27 -29.17
C GLU A 174 30.11 12.76 -28.81
N TYR A 175 29.72 13.02 -27.56
CA TYR A 175 29.78 14.35 -26.93
C TYR A 175 30.98 14.46 -26.00
#